data_AF-A0A399Q1F7-F1
#
_entry.id   AF-A0A399Q1F7-F1
#
_cell.length_a   1.000
_cell.length_b   1.000
_cell.length_c   1.000
_cell.angle_alpha   90.00
_cell.angle_beta   90.00
_cell.angle_gamma   90.00
#
_symmetry.space_group_name_H-M   'P 1'
#
loop_
_entity.id
_entity.type
_entity.pdbx_description
1 polymer ?
#
loop_
_entity_poly.entity_id
_entity_poly.type
_entity_poly.pdbx_seq_one_letter_code
_entity_poly.pdbx_strand_id
1 'polypeptide(L)'
;MLKARLEQLDRHLRPTFPNAHVGTVNFDEDLDISNELLALVAGNTHAAYYLPWDENTGFYVDLPAHPTGNNPVLFLTANLTGCCVGIQNFGGFIRVRHYNLYTTGNHNPVFSQDDLFRYGTNVSWLLPANKYNVPAINRAEPYTHAGPWGEAVLWGEYVARYWPYTSKWHFYYQNGNSDTVIHELNYQ
;
A
#
# COMPACT_ATOMS: atom_id res chain seq x y z
N MET A 1 -8.24 9.18 11.10
CA MET A 1 -7.29 8.14 10.64
C MET A 1 -8.13 6.98 10.17
N LEU A 2 -7.97 6.57 8.90
CA LEU A 2 -8.79 5.52 8.28
C LEU A 2 -8.63 4.20 9.05
N LYS A 3 -7.42 3.86 9.49
CA LYS A 3 -7.14 2.70 10.35
C LYS A 3 -8.05 2.64 11.58
N ALA A 4 -8.10 3.71 12.38
CA ALA A 4 -8.88 3.72 13.62
C ALA A 4 -10.37 3.52 13.35
N ARG A 5 -10.86 4.04 12.22
CA ARG A 5 -12.24 3.87 11.77
C ARG A 5 -12.51 2.44 11.30
N LEU A 6 -11.60 1.82 10.54
CA LEU A 6 -11.68 0.41 10.15
C LEU A 6 -11.75 -0.52 11.38
N GLU A 7 -10.91 -0.26 12.38
CA GLU A 7 -10.88 -1.04 13.63
C GLU A 7 -12.14 -0.82 14.47
N GLN A 8 -12.67 0.41 14.54
CA GLN A 8 -13.89 0.69 15.28
C GLN A 8 -15.12 0.03 14.66
N LEU A 9 -15.17 -0.05 13.32
CA LEU A 9 -16.29 -0.62 12.58
C LEU A 9 -16.16 -2.12 12.35
N ASP A 10 -15.01 -2.72 12.66
CA ASP A 10 -14.64 -4.11 12.37
C ASP A 10 -14.86 -4.45 10.88
N ARG A 11 -14.20 -3.68 10.00
CA ARG A 11 -14.40 -3.76 8.55
C ARG A 11 -13.10 -3.89 7.77
N HIS A 12 -13.12 -4.76 6.77
CA HIS A 12 -12.10 -4.84 5.73
C HIS A 12 -12.17 -3.67 4.74
N LEU A 13 -11.02 -3.09 4.39
CA LEU A 13 -10.92 -2.08 3.35
C LEU A 13 -11.07 -2.71 1.96
N ARG A 14 -11.93 -2.17 1.10
CA ARG A 14 -12.15 -2.67 -0.28
C ARG A 14 -12.03 -1.54 -1.31
N PRO A 15 -10.83 -1.24 -1.83
CA PRO A 15 -10.63 -0.24 -2.86
C PRO A 15 -11.01 -0.76 -4.26
N THR A 16 -12.28 -0.62 -4.64
CA THR A 16 -12.80 -0.99 -5.96
C THR A 16 -12.65 0.18 -6.94
N PHE A 17 -11.41 0.51 -7.33
CA PHE A 17 -11.11 1.64 -8.23
C PHE A 17 -10.60 1.19 -9.62
N PRO A 18 -11.34 0.34 -10.37
CA PRO A 18 -10.82 -0.37 -11.55
C PRO A 18 -10.40 0.53 -12.72
N ASN A 19 -10.81 1.80 -12.75
CA ASN A 19 -10.54 2.74 -13.85
C ASN A 19 -9.71 3.98 -13.44
N ALA A 20 -9.09 3.97 -12.26
CA ALA A 20 -8.31 5.11 -11.81
C ALA A 20 -6.85 5.04 -12.29
N HIS A 21 -6.34 6.15 -12.82
CA HIS A 21 -4.92 6.29 -13.16
C HIS A 21 -4.08 6.59 -11.90
N VAL A 22 -2.76 6.42 -12.01
CA VAL A 22 -1.82 6.89 -11.00
C VAL A 22 -2.05 8.38 -10.76
N GLY A 23 -2.26 8.80 -9.51
CA GLY A 23 -2.46 10.22 -9.20
C GLY A 23 -3.25 10.43 -7.92
N THR A 24 -4.07 11.49 -7.90
CA THR A 24 -4.98 11.77 -6.78
C THR A 24 -6.40 11.34 -7.16
N VAL A 25 -7.07 10.62 -6.27
CA VAL A 25 -8.48 10.26 -6.40
C VAL A 25 -9.28 10.86 -5.26
N ASN A 26 -10.54 11.17 -5.52
CA ASN A 26 -11.48 11.54 -4.49
C ASN A 26 -12.41 10.37 -4.16
N PHE A 27 -12.72 10.22 -2.89
CA PHE A 27 -13.50 9.09 -2.38
C PHE A 27 -14.40 9.54 -1.22
N ASP A 28 -15.41 8.71 -0.94
CA ASP A 28 -16.29 8.86 0.20
C ASP A 28 -16.02 7.72 1.20
N GLU A 29 -15.79 8.09 2.46
CA GLU A 29 -15.56 7.14 3.56
C GLU A 29 -16.84 6.72 4.30
N ASP A 30 -17.95 7.41 4.02
CA ASP A 30 -19.27 7.19 4.62
C ASP A 30 -20.20 6.40 3.70
N LEU A 31 -19.79 6.14 2.45
CA LEU A 31 -20.63 5.47 1.46
C LEU A 31 -20.63 3.95 1.66
N ASP A 32 -21.68 3.44 2.31
CA ASP A 32 -21.89 2.00 2.52
C ASP A 32 -22.52 1.36 1.28
N ILE A 33 -21.68 0.93 0.33
CA ILE A 33 -22.13 0.14 -0.83
C ILE A 33 -21.69 -1.31 -0.61
N SER A 34 -22.64 -2.22 -0.43
CA SER A 34 -22.39 -3.67 -0.47
C SER A 34 -21.20 -4.18 0.37
N ASN A 35 -21.01 -3.65 1.59
CA ASN A 35 -19.87 -3.96 2.47
C ASN A 35 -18.51 -3.45 1.97
N GLU A 36 -18.50 -2.44 1.11
CA GLU A 36 -17.32 -1.69 0.70
C GLU A 36 -17.30 -0.36 1.46
N LEU A 37 -16.18 -0.04 2.09
CA LEU A 37 -16.06 1.17 2.91
C LEU A 37 -15.63 2.41 2.14
N LEU A 38 -15.03 2.23 0.96
CA LEU A 38 -14.56 3.33 0.14
C LEU A 38 -15.11 3.17 -1.27
N ALA A 39 -15.80 4.20 -1.75
CA ALA A 39 -16.26 4.27 -3.12
C ALA A 39 -15.70 5.52 -3.80
N LEU A 40 -15.36 5.41 -5.09
CA LEU A 40 -15.06 6.59 -5.90
C LEU A 40 -16.32 7.44 -6.02
N VAL A 41 -16.19 8.73 -5.71
CA VAL A 41 -17.27 9.71 -5.90
C VAL A 41 -16.75 10.89 -6.71
N ALA A 42 -17.60 11.42 -7.58
CA ALA A 42 -17.32 12.71 -8.22
C ALA A 42 -17.55 13.83 -7.19
N GLY A 43 -16.49 14.43 -6.67
CA GLY A 43 -16.60 15.46 -5.63
C GLY A 43 -15.42 15.50 -4.65
N ASN A 44 -15.56 16.22 -3.53
CA ASN A 44 -14.46 16.70 -2.67
C ASN A 44 -14.59 16.34 -1.17
N THR A 45 -15.11 15.18 -0.77
CA THR A 45 -15.16 14.87 0.66
C THR A 45 -13.77 14.50 1.19
N HIS A 46 -13.09 13.56 0.54
CA HIS A 46 -11.72 13.17 0.85
C HIS A 46 -10.90 12.93 -0.42
N ALA A 47 -9.59 13.16 -0.33
CA ALA A 47 -8.64 12.90 -1.42
C ALA A 47 -7.53 11.96 -0.94
N ALA A 48 -7.07 11.07 -1.82
CA ALA A 48 -5.95 10.15 -1.58
C ALA A 48 -5.02 10.11 -2.80
N TYR A 49 -3.73 9.88 -2.55
CA TYR A 49 -2.86 9.34 -3.60
C TYR A 49 -3.32 7.93 -3.93
N TYR A 50 -3.40 7.59 -5.20
CA TYR A 50 -3.81 6.29 -5.68
C TYR A 50 -2.77 5.65 -6.60
N LEU A 51 -2.50 4.38 -6.34
CA LEU A 51 -1.69 3.52 -7.18
C LEU A 51 -2.58 2.39 -7.75
N PRO A 52 -2.92 2.41 -9.05
CA PRO A 52 -3.54 1.26 -9.69
C PRO A 52 -2.57 0.10 -9.82
N TRP A 53 -3.14 -1.10 -10.03
CA TRP A 53 -2.40 -2.29 -10.41
C TRP A 53 -2.76 -2.70 -11.83
N ASP A 54 -1.73 -2.91 -12.65
CA ASP A 54 -1.84 -3.59 -13.93
C ASP A 54 -0.53 -4.32 -14.22
N GLU A 55 -0.63 -5.51 -14.78
CA GLU A 55 0.51 -6.37 -15.03
C GLU A 55 1.45 -5.69 -16.05
N ASN A 56 2.75 -5.64 -15.73
CA ASN A 56 3.80 -5.09 -16.60
C ASN A 56 3.78 -3.57 -16.85
N THR A 57 3.03 -2.80 -16.08
CA THR A 57 2.98 -1.33 -16.23
C THR A 57 4.05 -0.58 -15.44
N GLY A 58 4.57 -1.18 -14.36
CA GLY A 58 5.61 -0.57 -13.53
C GLY A 58 5.18 0.73 -12.82
N PHE A 59 3.86 0.93 -12.64
CA PHE A 59 3.31 2.11 -11.99
C PHE A 59 3.87 2.34 -10.60
N TYR A 60 4.03 3.62 -10.24
CA TYR A 60 4.45 4.04 -8.92
C TYR A 60 3.82 5.38 -8.58
N VAL A 61 3.73 5.67 -7.29
CA VAL A 61 3.36 6.99 -6.79
C VAL A 61 4.44 7.50 -5.85
N ASP A 62 4.74 8.79 -5.94
CA ASP A 62 5.64 9.48 -5.03
C ASP A 62 4.82 10.28 -4.02
N LEU A 63 4.85 9.82 -2.77
CA LEU A 63 4.23 10.50 -1.64
C LEU A 63 5.21 11.53 -1.09
N PRO A 64 4.81 12.79 -0.88
CA PRO A 64 5.70 13.78 -0.27
C PRO A 64 6.09 13.34 1.14
N ALA A 65 7.36 13.52 1.53
CA ALA A 65 7.80 13.16 2.88
C ALA A 65 7.02 13.91 3.97
N HIS A 66 6.65 15.15 3.68
CA HIS A 66 5.75 15.97 4.48
C HIS A 66 4.68 16.58 3.54
N PRO A 67 3.44 16.08 3.56
CA PRO A 67 2.34 16.72 2.84
C PRO A 67 2.18 18.17 3.30
N THR A 68 2.06 19.10 2.36
CA THR A 68 1.83 20.54 2.61
C THR A 68 0.59 21.02 1.86
N GLY A 69 -0.05 22.08 2.38
CA GLY A 69 -1.22 22.69 1.72
C GLY A 69 -2.39 21.72 1.57
N ASN A 70 -2.91 21.59 0.34
CA ASN A 70 -4.06 20.73 -0.01
C ASN A 70 -3.67 19.31 -0.42
N ASN A 71 -2.41 18.89 -0.18
CA ASN A 71 -1.98 17.55 -0.54
C ASN A 71 -2.75 16.49 0.27
N PRO A 72 -3.18 15.39 -0.37
CA PRO A 72 -3.76 14.25 0.34
C PRO A 72 -2.83 13.75 1.45
N VAL A 73 -3.42 13.33 2.56
CA VAL A 73 -2.72 12.67 3.68
C VAL A 73 -2.97 11.16 3.72
N LEU A 74 -3.63 10.64 2.68
CA LEU A 74 -3.95 9.22 2.52
C LEU A 74 -3.32 8.72 1.22
N PHE A 75 -2.86 7.48 1.25
CA PHE A 75 -2.43 6.69 0.11
C PHE A 75 -3.30 5.43 0.05
N LEU A 76 -3.85 5.14 -1.11
CA LEU A 76 -4.62 3.94 -1.42
C LEU A 76 -3.96 3.23 -2.60
N THR A 77 -4.07 1.91 -2.64
CA THR A 77 -3.64 1.13 -3.80
C THR A 77 -4.72 0.15 -4.21
N ALA A 78 -4.66 -0.32 -5.45
CA ALA A 78 -5.48 -1.43 -5.88
C ALA A 78 -5.23 -2.66 -4.99
N ASN A 79 -6.22 -3.54 -4.91
CA ASN A 79 -6.10 -4.82 -4.26
C ASN A 79 -4.86 -5.60 -4.73
N LEU A 80 -4.21 -6.27 -3.78
CA LEU A 80 -2.99 -7.03 -3.98
C LEU A 80 -3.33 -8.47 -4.37
N THR A 81 -3.15 -8.78 -5.65
CA THR A 81 -3.52 -10.07 -6.27
C THR A 81 -2.32 -10.98 -6.51
N GLY A 82 -1.30 -10.90 -5.66
CA GLY A 82 -0.04 -11.66 -5.82
C GLY A 82 1.13 -10.84 -6.39
N CYS A 83 0.99 -9.51 -6.47
CA CYS A 83 2.09 -8.60 -6.74
C CYS A 83 2.92 -8.31 -5.47
N CYS A 84 4.19 -7.97 -5.62
CA CYS A 84 4.97 -7.42 -4.51
C CYS A 84 4.68 -5.93 -4.39
N VAL A 85 4.76 -5.37 -3.19
CA VAL A 85 4.80 -3.92 -3.00
C VAL A 85 6.12 -3.54 -2.37
N GLY A 86 6.79 -2.53 -2.92
CA GLY A 86 7.97 -1.92 -2.32
C GLY A 86 7.69 -0.47 -1.95
N ILE A 87 8.04 -0.12 -0.72
CA ILE A 87 7.95 1.23 -0.17
C ILE A 87 9.38 1.72 0.07
N GLN A 88 9.82 2.70 -0.71
CA GLN A 88 11.20 3.18 -0.74
C GLN A 88 11.29 4.65 -0.30
N ASN A 89 12.24 4.96 0.58
CA ASN A 89 12.48 6.33 1.04
C ASN A 89 13.66 6.96 0.31
N PHE A 90 13.44 8.13 -0.30
CA PHE A 90 14.45 8.91 -1.02
C PHE A 90 14.89 10.19 -0.28
N GLY A 91 14.53 10.35 1.00
CA GLY A 91 14.91 11.50 1.83
C GLY A 91 14.10 12.78 1.59
N GLY A 92 13.39 12.89 0.47
CA GLY A 92 12.42 13.98 0.20
C GLY A 92 11.01 13.51 -0.15
N PHE A 93 10.87 12.24 -0.53
CA PHE A 93 9.61 11.60 -0.86
C PHE A 93 9.70 10.09 -0.60
N ILE A 94 8.54 9.45 -0.51
CA ILE A 94 8.40 8.01 -0.39
C ILE A 94 7.79 7.50 -1.68
N ARG A 95 8.48 6.59 -2.38
CA ARG A 95 7.94 5.94 -3.55
C ARG A 95 7.26 4.63 -3.15
N VAL A 96 6.02 4.46 -3.55
CA VAL A 96 5.31 3.18 -3.48
C VAL A 96 5.15 2.63 -4.88
N ARG A 97 5.49 1.36 -5.10
CA ARG A 97 5.41 0.68 -6.39
C ARG A 97 4.98 -0.76 -6.22
N HIS A 98 4.18 -1.25 -7.16
CA HIS A 98 3.93 -2.67 -7.31
C HIS A 98 4.96 -3.30 -8.24
N TYR A 99 5.43 -4.50 -7.89
CA TYR A 99 6.44 -5.24 -8.64
C TYR A 99 5.94 -6.64 -8.97
N ASN A 100 6.31 -7.11 -10.15
CA ASN A 100 6.25 -8.53 -10.51
C ASN A 100 7.68 -9.08 -10.54
N LEU A 101 8.21 -9.42 -9.36
CA LEU A 101 9.59 -9.87 -9.25
C LEU A 101 9.73 -11.30 -9.80
N TYR A 102 10.77 -11.51 -10.61
CA TYR A 102 11.15 -12.84 -11.07
C TYR A 102 11.62 -13.69 -9.88
N THR A 103 11.42 -15.01 -9.92
CA THR A 103 11.82 -15.93 -8.85
C THR A 103 12.75 -17.04 -9.34
N THR A 104 13.63 -17.52 -8.46
CA THR A 104 14.38 -18.78 -8.66
C THR A 104 13.53 -20.00 -8.29
N GLY A 105 14.01 -21.22 -8.60
CA GLY A 105 13.30 -22.47 -8.32
C GLY A 105 12.96 -22.74 -6.83
N ASN A 106 13.56 -22.00 -5.90
CA ASN A 106 13.21 -22.01 -4.48
C ASN A 106 12.27 -20.86 -4.07
N HIS A 107 11.65 -20.18 -5.03
CA HIS A 107 10.74 -19.05 -4.81
C HIS A 107 11.38 -17.83 -4.12
N ASN A 108 12.71 -17.68 -4.18
CA ASN A 108 13.34 -16.42 -3.78
C ASN A 108 13.20 -15.42 -4.93
N PRO A 109 12.83 -14.14 -4.67
CA PRO A 109 12.89 -13.13 -5.69
C PRO A 109 14.33 -12.91 -6.13
N VAL A 110 14.53 -12.82 -7.43
CA VAL A 110 15.81 -12.52 -8.05
C VAL A 110 15.86 -11.02 -8.28
N PHE A 111 16.72 -10.35 -7.52
CA PHE A 111 17.06 -8.97 -7.78
C PHE A 111 18.31 -8.97 -8.67
N SER A 112 18.22 -8.40 -9.87
CA SER A 112 19.42 -8.10 -10.66
C SER A 112 20.30 -7.09 -9.92
N GLN A 113 21.58 -6.94 -10.29
CA GLN A 113 22.41 -5.86 -9.72
C GLN A 113 21.80 -4.48 -10.00
N ASP A 114 21.16 -4.30 -11.15
CA ASP A 114 20.44 -3.07 -11.49
C ASP A 114 19.20 -2.87 -10.62
N ASP A 115 18.49 -3.94 -10.26
CA ASP A 115 17.38 -3.91 -9.31
C ASP A 115 17.87 -3.58 -7.90
N LEU A 116 18.96 -4.18 -7.45
CA LEU A 116 19.56 -3.87 -6.13
C LEU A 116 20.05 -2.43 -6.05
N PHE A 117 20.57 -1.88 -7.16
CA PHE A 117 20.95 -0.47 -7.25
C PHE A 117 19.72 0.46 -7.34
N ARG A 118 18.68 0.07 -8.09
CA ARG A 118 17.43 0.85 -8.25
C ARG A 118 16.58 0.87 -6.97
N TYR A 119 16.47 -0.26 -6.30
CA TYR A 119 15.67 -0.42 -5.08
C TYR A 119 16.49 -0.02 -3.85
N GLY A 120 17.82 -0.18 -3.87
CA GLY A 120 18.67 0.16 -2.73
C GLY A 120 18.35 -0.67 -1.48
N THR A 121 19.01 -0.34 -0.37
CA THR A 121 18.80 -1.00 0.93
C THR A 121 17.62 -0.41 1.74
N ASN A 122 16.99 0.65 1.23
CA ASN A 122 15.99 1.45 1.94
C ASN A 122 14.57 1.16 1.43
N VAL A 123 14.26 -0.12 1.22
CA VAL A 123 12.91 -0.58 0.85
C VAL A 123 12.36 -1.46 1.95
N SER A 124 11.13 -1.17 2.35
CA SER A 124 10.29 -2.12 3.07
C SER A 124 9.41 -2.85 2.05
N TRP A 125 9.39 -4.18 2.12
CA TRP A 125 8.69 -5.04 1.17
C TRP A 125 7.43 -5.64 1.78
N LEU A 126 6.37 -5.73 0.98
CA LEU A 126 5.17 -6.52 1.27
C LEU A 126 5.03 -7.57 0.17
N LEU A 127 5.15 -8.85 0.53
CA LEU A 127 5.34 -9.94 -0.43
C LEU A 127 4.31 -11.06 -0.22
N PRO A 128 3.75 -11.65 -1.29
CA PRO A 128 2.83 -12.76 -1.16
C PRO A 128 3.55 -14.02 -0.68
N ALA A 129 3.17 -14.51 0.51
CA ALA A 129 3.83 -15.62 1.20
C ALA A 129 3.72 -16.96 0.45
N ASN A 130 2.71 -17.11 -0.40
CA ASN A 130 2.52 -18.29 -1.24
C ASN A 130 3.40 -18.29 -2.50
N LYS A 131 4.02 -17.15 -2.85
CA LYS A 131 4.87 -17.00 -4.04
C LYS A 131 6.34 -16.76 -3.71
N TYR A 132 6.65 -16.18 -2.55
CA TYR A 132 8.02 -15.82 -2.17
C TYR A 132 8.44 -16.36 -0.81
N ASN A 133 9.71 -16.72 -0.69
CA ASN A 133 10.35 -17.01 0.59
C ASN A 133 10.64 -15.70 1.36
N VAL A 134 9.60 -15.12 1.96
CA VAL A 134 9.65 -13.82 2.65
C VAL A 134 10.74 -13.73 3.73
N PRO A 135 10.93 -14.76 4.60
CA PRO A 135 11.97 -14.70 5.63
C PRO A 135 13.41 -14.56 5.11
N ALA A 136 13.66 -14.91 3.84
CA ALA A 136 14.98 -14.78 3.23
C ALA A 136 15.29 -13.35 2.75
N ILE A 137 14.33 -12.41 2.83
CA ILE A 137 14.44 -11.06 2.29
C ILE A 137 14.42 -10.08 3.45
N ASN A 138 15.42 -9.21 3.48
CA ASN A 138 15.52 -8.19 4.54
C ASN A 138 14.36 -7.19 4.44
N ARG A 139 13.82 -6.77 5.59
CA ARG A 139 12.72 -5.79 5.71
C ARG A 139 11.47 -6.17 4.90
N ALA A 140 11.19 -7.47 4.77
CA ALA A 140 10.02 -7.98 4.08
C ALA A 140 8.97 -8.52 5.05
N GLU A 141 7.72 -8.16 4.81
CA GLU A 141 6.56 -8.66 5.51
C GLU A 141 5.70 -9.52 4.56
N PRO A 142 5.15 -10.64 5.04
CA PRO A 142 4.32 -11.51 4.23
C PRO A 142 2.89 -10.98 4.15
N TYR A 143 2.20 -11.25 3.05
CA TYR A 143 0.74 -11.19 2.98
C TYR A 143 0.17 -12.42 2.29
N THR A 144 -1.12 -12.67 2.53
CA THR A 144 -1.89 -13.73 1.89
C THR A 144 -3.03 -13.11 1.11
N HIS A 145 -3.10 -13.38 -0.19
CA HIS A 145 -4.30 -13.15 -0.98
C HIS A 145 -5.13 -14.44 -1.01
N ALA A 146 -6.41 -14.36 -0.69
CA ALA A 146 -7.34 -15.47 -0.57
C ALA A 146 -8.21 -15.63 -1.84
N GLY A 147 -7.58 -15.56 -3.01
CA GLY A 147 -8.25 -15.64 -4.31
C GLY A 147 -8.88 -14.32 -4.78
N PRO A 148 -9.60 -14.32 -5.91
CA PRO A 148 -10.04 -13.11 -6.63
C PRO A 148 -11.08 -12.24 -5.90
N TRP A 149 -11.63 -12.72 -4.77
CA TRP A 149 -12.63 -12.01 -3.97
C TRP A 149 -12.20 -11.79 -2.53
N GLY A 150 -10.98 -12.21 -2.20
CA GLY A 150 -10.38 -12.09 -0.88
C GLY A 150 -8.98 -11.51 -1.00
N GLU A 151 -8.87 -10.40 -1.71
CA GLU A 151 -7.60 -9.79 -2.09
C GLU A 151 -7.04 -8.97 -0.93
N ALA A 152 -5.72 -9.05 -0.69
CA ALA A 152 -5.12 -8.27 0.38
C ALA A 152 -5.08 -6.79 0.01
N VAL A 153 -5.06 -5.90 0.99
CA VAL A 153 -5.07 -4.45 0.75
C VAL A 153 -3.96 -3.79 1.54
N LEU A 154 -3.32 -2.80 0.90
CA LEU A 154 -2.35 -1.90 1.52
C LEU A 154 -2.85 -0.47 1.39
N TRP A 155 -2.71 0.32 2.45
CA TRP A 155 -2.90 1.76 2.40
C TRP A 155 -1.86 2.46 3.27
N GLY A 156 -1.79 3.78 3.16
CA GLY A 156 -0.89 4.59 3.96
C GLY A 156 -1.54 5.86 4.46
N GLU A 157 -1.18 6.32 5.64
CA GLU A 157 -1.68 7.55 6.26
C GLU A 157 -0.53 8.41 6.77
N TYR A 158 -0.52 9.70 6.46
CA TYR A 158 0.42 10.63 7.07
C TYR A 158 -0.07 11.08 8.44
N VAL A 159 0.69 10.75 9.48
CA VAL A 159 0.38 11.11 10.85
C VAL A 159 1.29 12.26 11.27
N ALA A 160 0.73 13.47 11.28
CA ALA A 160 1.39 14.64 11.84
C ALA A 160 1.41 14.54 13.37
N ARG A 161 2.60 14.54 13.97
CA ARG A 161 2.80 14.61 15.42
C ARG A 161 3.75 15.75 15.78
N TYR A 162 3.51 16.34 16.95
CA TYR A 162 4.39 17.35 17.53
C TYR A 162 5.51 16.69 18.33
N TRP A 163 6.63 17.40 18.47
CA TRP A 163 7.80 16.96 19.25
C TRP A 163 7.38 16.45 20.66
N PRO A 164 7.93 15.34 21.17
CA PRO A 164 9.11 14.60 20.70
C PRO A 164 8.85 13.53 19.62
N TYR A 165 7.64 13.47 19.05
CA TYR A 165 7.28 12.46 18.07
C TYR A 165 7.56 12.94 16.65
N THR A 166 8.10 12.06 15.81
CA THR A 166 8.36 12.36 14.39
C THR A 166 7.09 12.18 13.57
N SER A 167 6.67 13.23 12.87
CA SER A 167 5.61 13.13 11.85
C SER A 167 6.09 12.25 10.71
N LYS A 168 5.28 11.27 10.31
CA LYS A 168 5.67 10.30 9.28
C LYS A 168 4.43 9.68 8.63
N TRP A 169 4.56 9.20 7.40
CA TRP A 169 3.63 8.21 6.84
C TRP A 169 3.56 6.96 7.73
N HIS A 170 2.48 6.21 7.67
CA HIS A 170 2.34 4.90 8.27
C HIS A 170 1.66 4.04 7.23
N PHE A 171 2.20 2.86 6.94
CA PHE A 171 1.60 1.95 5.97
C PHE A 171 0.99 0.77 6.71
N TYR A 172 -0.22 0.42 6.32
CA TYR A 172 -1.03 -0.60 6.96
C TYR A 172 -1.46 -1.61 5.91
N TYR A 173 -1.57 -2.87 6.32
CA TYR A 173 -2.12 -3.90 5.45
C TYR A 173 -3.16 -4.78 6.16
N GLN A 174 -4.11 -5.27 5.37
CA GLN A 174 -5.08 -6.29 5.75
C GLN A 174 -4.94 -7.48 4.77
N ASN A 175 -4.82 -8.70 5.30
CA ASN A 175 -4.96 -9.89 4.45
C ASN A 175 -6.40 -10.00 3.98
N GLY A 176 -6.61 -10.57 2.81
CA GLY A 176 -7.85 -10.33 2.07
C GLY A 176 -9.13 -10.98 2.57
N ASN A 177 -9.22 -11.35 3.84
CA ASN A 177 -10.48 -11.64 4.55
C ASN A 177 -10.37 -11.28 6.05
N SER A 178 -9.42 -10.44 6.42
CA SER A 178 -9.18 -10.04 7.81
C SER A 178 -9.74 -8.64 8.01
N ASP A 179 -10.72 -8.52 8.90
CA ASP A 179 -11.24 -7.22 9.34
C ASP A 179 -10.24 -6.51 10.26
N THR A 180 -9.31 -7.26 10.85
CA THR A 180 -8.20 -6.71 11.63
C THR A 180 -7.06 -6.22 10.75
N VAL A 181 -6.62 -4.99 11.01
CA VAL A 181 -5.37 -4.45 10.47
C VAL A 181 -4.20 -5.24 11.05
N ILE A 182 -3.43 -5.89 10.19
CA ILE A 182 -2.51 -6.93 10.66
C ILE A 182 -1.15 -6.33 11.03
N HIS A 183 -0.61 -5.38 10.24
CA HIS A 183 0.68 -4.76 10.57
C HIS A 183 0.80 -3.29 10.15
N GLU A 184 1.55 -2.55 10.95
CA GLU A 184 2.20 -1.31 10.55
C GLU A 184 3.57 -1.66 9.95
N LEU A 185 3.76 -1.38 8.66
CA LEU A 185 5.07 -1.53 8.03
C LEU A 185 5.97 -0.41 8.56
N ASN A 186 6.81 -0.73 9.54
CA ASN A 186 7.84 0.17 10.02
C ASN A 186 8.87 0.41 8.91
N TYR A 187 8.65 1.46 8.11
CA TYR A 187 9.70 2.03 7.30
C TYR A 187 10.50 3.00 8.20
N GLN A 188 11.75 2.64 8.46
CA GLN A 188 12.77 3.53 9.03
C GLN A 188 13.72 3.95 7.92
#